data_AF-A0A1Q9TV83-F1
#
_entry.id   AF-A0A1Q9TV83-F1
#
_cell.length_a   1.000
_cell.length_b   1.000
_cell.length_c   1.000
_cell.angle_alpha   90.00
_cell.angle_beta   90.00
_cell.angle_gamma   90.00
#
_symmetry.space_group_name_H-M   'P 1'
#
loop_
_entity.id
_entity.type
_entity.pdbx_description
1 polymer ?
#
loop_
_entity_poly.entity_id
_entity_poly.type
_entity_poly.pdbx_seq_one_letter_code
_entity_poly.pdbx_strand_id
1 'polypeptide(L)'
;MEPSPHRRSEPRGGPCPDCGTSRTGRFCEECGFDFASRTGGDRGHRGPVHGVPWRAVVTADPAYYQYLVNEGRLDAERLPFPSRYRQHRVVLQGERLHIGRRSVSRGFTPEIDLGGPGGDPAISRVHAILVPAFGGTWSLLDPGSANGTTINGATDPIPRNVEVPLHDSDRIYVGAWTVIIVQKG
;
A
#
# COMPACT_ATOMS: atom_id res chain seq x y z
N MET A 1 13.36 -64.29 2.06
CA MET A 1 14.08 -63.09 2.53
C MET A 1 13.26 -61.89 2.09
N GLU A 2 12.43 -61.41 3.00
CA GLU A 2 11.49 -60.31 2.80
C GLU A 2 12.21 -58.98 3.15
N PRO A 3 12.04 -57.88 2.38
CA PRO A 3 12.68 -56.62 2.71
C PRO A 3 11.90 -55.87 3.80
N SER A 4 12.63 -55.42 4.83
CA SER A 4 12.10 -54.63 5.96
C SER A 4 11.39 -53.35 5.51
N PRO A 5 10.28 -52.95 6.16
CA PRO A 5 9.67 -51.65 5.90
C PRO A 5 10.51 -50.55 6.56
N HIS A 6 10.95 -49.58 5.76
CA HIS A 6 11.54 -48.34 6.24
C HIS A 6 10.53 -47.59 7.11
N ARG A 7 10.83 -47.50 8.41
CA ARG A 7 10.08 -46.71 9.37
C ARG A 7 10.20 -45.23 8.95
N ARG A 8 9.17 -44.68 8.30
CA ARG A 8 9.09 -43.24 8.02
C ARG A 8 8.94 -42.53 9.35
N SER A 9 9.99 -41.86 9.79
CA SER A 9 9.96 -40.98 10.95
C SER A 9 9.08 -39.77 10.63
N GLU A 10 7.93 -39.67 11.30
CA GLU A 10 7.07 -38.49 11.26
C GLU A 10 7.84 -37.27 11.81
N PRO A 11 7.90 -36.14 11.09
CA PRO A 11 8.48 -34.93 11.65
C PRO A 11 7.50 -34.36 12.70
N ARG A 12 7.84 -34.52 13.98
CA ARG A 12 7.17 -33.79 15.07
C ARG A 12 7.52 -32.31 14.96
N GLY A 13 6.56 -31.53 14.49
CA GLY A 13 6.62 -30.07 14.45
C GLY A 13 5.61 -29.56 13.43
N GLY A 14 4.71 -28.68 13.85
CA GLY A 14 3.70 -28.09 12.98
C GLY A 14 4.28 -27.32 11.78
N PRO A 15 3.41 -26.73 10.94
CA PRO A 15 3.84 -25.99 9.76
C PRO A 15 4.81 -24.85 10.11
N CYS A 16 5.64 -24.46 9.15
CA CYS A 16 6.53 -23.30 9.28
C CYS A 16 5.75 -22.06 9.73
N PRO A 17 6.14 -21.38 10.82
CA PRO A 17 5.41 -20.22 11.30
C PRO A 17 5.52 -19.00 10.36
N ASP A 18 6.49 -19.00 9.44
CA ASP A 18 6.72 -17.89 8.51
C ASP A 18 5.98 -18.07 7.17
N CYS A 19 5.97 -19.28 6.61
CA CYS A 19 5.37 -19.55 5.29
C CYS A 19 4.33 -20.68 5.24
N GLY A 20 4.09 -21.39 6.34
CA GLY A 20 3.10 -22.48 6.41
C GLY A 20 3.53 -23.84 5.83
N THR A 21 4.72 -23.95 5.22
CA THR A 21 5.21 -25.22 4.64
C THR A 21 5.39 -26.31 5.70
N SER A 22 5.01 -27.55 5.35
CA SER A 22 5.21 -28.72 6.21
C SER A 22 6.69 -28.92 6.53
N ARG A 23 7.00 -29.12 7.82
CA ARG A 23 8.37 -29.31 8.28
C ARG A 23 8.92 -30.65 7.81
N THR A 24 9.89 -30.62 6.90
CA THR A 24 10.65 -31.80 6.45
C THR A 24 12.01 -31.91 7.14
N GLY A 25 12.53 -30.82 7.71
CA GLY A 25 13.87 -30.76 8.32
C GLY A 25 14.03 -29.71 9.42
N ARG A 26 15.28 -29.34 9.69
CA ARG A 26 15.64 -28.27 10.65
C ARG A 26 15.43 -26.86 10.07
N PHE A 27 15.61 -26.72 8.77
CA PHE A 27 15.36 -25.50 8.04
C PHE A 27 14.13 -25.69 7.18
N CYS A 28 13.33 -24.64 6.99
CA CYS A 28 12.29 -24.66 5.99
C CYS A 28 12.92 -24.62 4.60
N GLU A 29 12.59 -25.58 3.74
CA GLU A 29 13.11 -25.68 2.37
C GLU A 29 12.60 -24.55 1.46
N GLU A 30 11.55 -23.84 1.87
CA GLU A 30 10.94 -22.75 1.09
C GLU A 30 11.48 -21.37 1.49
N CYS A 31 11.47 -21.04 2.79
CA CYS A 31 11.83 -19.70 3.30
C CYS A 31 13.12 -19.66 4.12
N GLY A 32 13.78 -20.80 4.34
CA GLY A 32 15.02 -20.85 5.13
C GLY A 32 14.86 -20.64 6.63
N PHE A 33 13.64 -20.60 7.17
CA PHE A 33 13.37 -20.49 8.61
C PHE A 33 14.05 -21.63 9.41
N ASP A 34 14.86 -21.30 10.43
CA ASP A 34 15.46 -22.30 11.33
C ASP A 34 14.52 -22.61 12.50
N PHE A 35 13.99 -23.85 12.52
CA PHE A 35 13.09 -24.33 13.56
C PHE A 35 13.77 -24.51 14.92
N ALA A 36 15.10 -24.64 14.97
CA ALA A 36 15.85 -24.83 16.22
C ALA A 36 16.08 -23.49 16.95
N SER A 37 16.41 -22.43 16.22
CA SER A 37 16.66 -21.10 16.79
C SER A 37 15.44 -20.17 16.73
N ARG A 38 14.37 -20.56 16.02
CA ARG A 38 13.18 -19.73 15.74
C ARG A 38 13.51 -18.40 15.08
N THR A 39 14.57 -18.36 14.26
CA THR A 39 15.03 -17.17 13.55
C THR A 39 14.79 -17.32 12.05
N GLY A 40 14.26 -16.28 11.41
CA GLY A 40 14.00 -16.23 9.97
C GLY A 40 15.30 -16.18 9.16
N GLY A 41 15.36 -16.98 8.10
CA GLY A 41 16.45 -16.97 7.13
C GLY A 41 16.31 -15.76 6.20
N ASP A 42 17.15 -14.75 6.41
CA ASP A 42 17.15 -13.48 5.68
C ASP A 42 17.74 -13.59 4.25
N ARG A 43 17.36 -14.63 3.49
CA ARG A 43 17.79 -14.80 2.09
C ARG A 43 16.64 -15.27 1.21
N GLY A 44 15.86 -14.29 0.79
CA GLY A 44 15.40 -14.20 -0.59
C GLY A 44 14.59 -15.38 -1.13
N HIS A 45 13.38 -15.58 -0.60
CA HIS A 45 12.26 -16.09 -1.41
C HIS A 45 10.98 -15.36 -1.01
N ARG A 46 10.62 -14.35 -1.82
CA ARG A 46 9.23 -13.90 -1.92
C ARG A 46 8.44 -15.05 -2.55
N GLY A 47 7.96 -15.97 -1.73
CA GLY A 47 6.79 -16.75 -2.11
C GLY A 47 5.64 -15.79 -2.43
N PRO A 48 4.75 -16.10 -3.39
CA PRO A 48 3.59 -15.26 -3.63
C PRO A 48 2.79 -15.23 -2.33
N VAL A 49 2.76 -14.05 -1.68
CA VAL A 49 1.87 -13.83 -0.56
C VAL A 49 0.48 -13.98 -1.15
N HIS A 50 -0.17 -15.13 -0.92
CA HIS A 50 -1.61 -15.31 -1.17
C HIS A 50 -2.41 -14.51 -0.13
N GLY A 51 -1.99 -13.27 0.13
CA GLY A 51 -2.74 -12.27 0.84
C GLY A 51 -3.82 -11.75 -0.11
N VAL A 52 -5.00 -11.49 0.44
CA VAL A 52 -6.10 -10.99 -0.36
C VAL A 52 -5.69 -9.66 -1.02
N PRO A 53 -5.86 -9.50 -2.35
CA PRO A 53 -5.28 -8.36 -3.06
C PRO A 53 -5.85 -7.06 -2.53
N TRP A 54 -4.95 -6.15 -2.15
CA TRP A 54 -5.35 -4.82 -1.73
C TRP A 54 -5.79 -3.99 -2.93
N ARG A 55 -6.70 -3.06 -2.69
CA ARG A 55 -7.24 -2.14 -3.69
C ARG A 55 -7.24 -0.72 -3.14
N ALA A 56 -6.91 0.24 -3.98
CA ALA A 56 -7.17 1.66 -3.73
C ALA A 56 -8.47 2.06 -4.43
N VAL A 57 -9.42 2.62 -3.68
CA VAL A 57 -10.62 3.26 -4.20
C VAL A 57 -10.40 4.76 -4.16
N VAL A 58 -10.31 5.37 -5.34
CA VAL A 58 -10.07 6.81 -5.48
C VAL A 58 -11.39 7.51 -5.73
N THR A 59 -11.71 8.51 -4.91
CA THR A 59 -12.90 9.35 -5.03
C THR A 59 -12.62 10.80 -4.59
N ALA A 60 -13.62 11.66 -4.69
CA ALA A 60 -13.60 13.02 -4.13
C ALA A 60 -14.48 13.07 -2.87
N ASP A 61 -14.00 13.74 -1.83
CA ASP A 61 -14.67 13.90 -0.54
C ASP A 61 -15.12 15.36 -0.33
N PRO A 62 -16.42 15.67 -0.44
CA PRO A 62 -16.96 17.01 -0.22
C PRO A 62 -16.72 17.54 1.19
N ALA A 63 -16.69 16.65 2.20
CA ALA A 63 -16.50 17.07 3.59
C ALA A 63 -15.06 17.51 3.84
N TYR A 64 -14.08 16.77 3.29
CA TYR A 64 -12.67 17.17 3.32
C TYR A 64 -12.43 18.49 2.58
N TYR A 65 -13.02 18.65 1.39
CA TYR A 65 -12.96 19.91 0.65
C TYR A 65 -13.51 21.08 1.46
N GLN A 66 -14.71 20.93 2.03
CA GLN A 66 -15.36 21.98 2.82
C GLN A 66 -14.55 22.31 4.08
N TYR A 67 -13.95 21.31 4.72
CA TYR A 67 -13.04 21.51 5.83
C TYR A 67 -11.85 22.40 5.45
N LEU A 68 -11.16 22.12 4.34
CA LEU A 68 -10.04 22.94 3.88
C LEU A 68 -10.46 24.39 3.57
N VAL A 69 -11.65 24.59 3.01
CA VAL A 69 -12.22 25.93 2.75
C VAL A 69 -12.47 26.67 4.07
N ASN A 70 -13.11 26.02 5.03
CA ASN A 70 -13.43 26.62 6.33
C ASN A 70 -12.17 26.99 7.13
N GLU A 71 -11.12 26.20 7.03
CA GLU A 71 -9.81 26.46 7.64
C GLU A 71 -8.98 27.52 6.88
N GLY A 72 -9.51 28.08 5.79
CA GLY A 72 -8.79 29.06 4.95
C GLY A 72 -7.57 28.48 4.22
N ARG A 73 -7.46 27.15 4.15
CA ARG A 73 -6.39 26.43 3.45
C ARG A 73 -6.66 26.23 1.95
N LEU A 74 -7.90 26.49 1.53
CA LEU A 74 -8.32 26.36 0.14
C LEU A 74 -9.26 27.52 -0.26
N ASP A 75 -8.96 28.13 -1.40
CA ASP A 75 -9.80 29.15 -2.02
C ASP A 75 -10.81 28.48 -2.98
N ALA A 76 -12.08 28.47 -2.60
CA ALA A 76 -13.15 27.81 -3.35
C ALA A 76 -13.49 28.49 -4.68
N GLU A 77 -13.23 29.80 -4.82
CA GLU A 77 -13.47 30.53 -6.08
C GLU A 77 -12.41 30.16 -7.11
N ARG A 78 -11.16 30.01 -6.67
CA ARG A 78 -10.04 29.61 -7.55
C ARG A 78 -10.02 28.12 -7.84
N LEU A 79 -10.46 27.30 -6.89
CA LEU A 79 -10.46 25.85 -7.02
C LEU A 79 -11.81 25.26 -6.58
N PRO A 80 -12.84 25.35 -7.45
CA PRO A 80 -14.16 24.85 -7.12
C PRO A 80 -14.16 23.31 -7.04
N PHE A 81 -15.00 22.76 -6.17
CA PHE A 81 -15.22 21.31 -6.10
C PHE A 81 -15.74 20.76 -7.44
N PRO A 82 -15.25 19.60 -7.92
CA PRO A 82 -15.67 19.05 -9.20
C PRO A 82 -17.16 18.67 -9.17
N SER A 83 -17.93 19.18 -10.14
CA SER A 83 -19.36 18.85 -10.30
C SER A 83 -19.61 17.39 -10.67
N ARG A 84 -18.60 16.71 -11.25
CA ARG A 84 -18.61 15.28 -11.55
C ARG A 84 -17.24 14.70 -11.28
N TYR A 85 -17.17 13.75 -10.36
CA TYR A 85 -15.97 12.94 -10.12
C TYR A 85 -16.32 11.46 -10.36
N ARG A 86 -15.52 10.76 -11.16
CA ARG A 86 -15.71 9.33 -11.40
C ARG A 86 -14.82 8.55 -10.45
N GLN A 87 -15.44 7.92 -9.45
CA GLN A 87 -14.74 6.95 -8.62
C GLN A 87 -14.14 5.85 -9.50
N HIS A 88 -12.91 5.45 -9.18
CA HIS A 88 -12.26 4.31 -9.82
C HIS A 88 -11.48 3.50 -8.80
N ARG A 89 -11.09 2.28 -9.19
CA ARG A 89 -10.40 1.33 -8.33
C ARG A 89 -9.12 0.88 -9.01
N VAL A 90 -8.04 0.80 -8.25
CA VAL A 90 -6.73 0.32 -8.68
C VAL A 90 -6.33 -0.84 -7.78
N VAL A 91 -5.89 -1.96 -8.36
CA VAL A 91 -5.30 -3.06 -7.60
C VAL A 91 -3.90 -2.65 -7.18
N LEU A 92 -3.57 -2.80 -5.89
CA LEU A 92 -2.23 -2.52 -5.41
C LEU A 92 -1.33 -3.72 -5.71
N GLN A 93 -0.37 -3.53 -6.61
CA GLN A 93 0.55 -4.58 -7.07
C GLN A 93 1.89 -3.98 -7.53
N GLY A 94 2.95 -4.77 -7.47
CA GLY A 94 4.31 -4.35 -7.84
C GLY A 94 5.13 -3.82 -6.66
N GLU A 95 6.35 -3.38 -6.94
CA GLU A 95 7.33 -2.96 -5.92
C GLU A 95 7.08 -1.57 -5.35
N ARG A 96 6.39 -0.72 -6.12
CA ARG A 96 6.19 0.69 -5.84
C ARG A 96 5.08 1.24 -6.71
N LEU A 97 4.19 2.02 -6.14
CA LEU A 97 3.13 2.72 -6.86
C LEU A 97 3.20 4.20 -6.53
N HIS A 98 3.50 5.02 -7.51
CA HIS A 98 3.44 6.47 -7.40
C HIS A 98 1.99 6.92 -7.54
N ILE A 99 1.61 7.82 -6.64
CA ILE A 99 0.35 8.54 -6.66
C ILE A 99 0.67 9.99 -7.04
N GLY A 100 -0.01 10.50 -8.05
CA GLY A 100 0.13 11.90 -8.40
C GLY A 100 -0.47 12.22 -9.75
N ARG A 101 -0.03 13.33 -10.34
CA ARG A 101 -0.47 13.74 -11.68
C ARG A 101 0.59 13.47 -12.74
N ARG A 102 0.15 12.99 -13.90
CA ARG A 102 0.99 12.85 -15.09
C ARG A 102 1.68 14.16 -15.50
N SER A 103 2.89 14.05 -16.04
CA SER A 103 3.67 15.17 -16.58
C SER A 103 4.31 14.79 -17.92
N VAL A 104 3.64 15.12 -19.02
CA VAL A 104 4.10 14.80 -20.39
C VAL A 104 5.48 15.38 -20.68
N SER A 105 5.72 16.64 -20.29
CA SER A 105 7.02 17.33 -20.51
C SER A 105 8.21 16.69 -19.79
N ARG A 106 7.96 15.82 -18.80
CA ARG A 106 9.00 15.11 -18.05
C ARG A 106 8.95 13.60 -18.28
N GLY A 107 8.12 13.12 -19.21
CA GLY A 107 7.95 11.70 -19.48
C GLY A 107 7.45 10.87 -18.30
N PHE A 108 6.82 11.50 -17.30
CA PHE A 108 6.41 10.82 -16.07
C PHE A 108 4.91 10.54 -16.06
N THR A 109 4.53 9.28 -15.85
CA THR A 109 3.14 8.85 -15.65
C THR A 109 3.10 7.98 -14.39
N PRO A 110 2.42 8.42 -13.31
CA PRO A 110 2.30 7.63 -12.08
C PRO A 110 1.37 6.43 -12.30
N GLU A 111 1.58 5.37 -11.52
CA GLU A 111 0.75 4.17 -11.57
C GLU A 111 -0.69 4.44 -11.10
N ILE A 112 -0.87 5.37 -10.17
CA ILE A 112 -2.16 5.94 -9.78
C ILE A 112 -2.20 7.40 -10.25
N ASP A 113 -2.69 7.61 -11.47
CA ASP A 113 -2.82 8.94 -12.09
C ASP A 113 -4.11 9.65 -11.67
N LEU A 114 -3.91 10.76 -10.96
CA LEU A 114 -4.94 11.65 -10.43
C LEU A 114 -4.99 12.99 -11.16
N GLY A 115 -4.22 13.13 -12.25
CA GLY A 115 -4.10 14.35 -13.06
C GLY A 115 -4.96 14.39 -14.33
N GLY A 116 -5.75 13.35 -14.60
CA GLY A 116 -6.62 13.26 -15.79
C GLY A 116 -7.76 14.29 -15.81
N PRO A 117 -8.70 14.20 -16.77
CA PRO A 117 -9.87 15.08 -16.82
C PRO A 117 -10.68 15.02 -15.51
N GLY A 118 -10.92 16.17 -14.88
CA GLY A 118 -11.56 16.26 -13.56
C GLY A 118 -10.64 15.88 -12.38
N GLY A 119 -9.34 15.71 -12.66
CA GLY A 119 -8.30 15.50 -11.65
C GLY A 119 -8.07 16.73 -10.78
N ASP A 120 -7.43 16.51 -9.65
CA ASP A 120 -7.24 17.51 -8.60
C ASP A 120 -5.98 18.36 -8.87
N PRO A 121 -6.12 19.66 -9.18
CA PRO A 121 -4.98 20.50 -9.53
C PRO A 121 -4.01 20.73 -8.38
N ALA A 122 -4.45 20.51 -7.13
CA ALA A 122 -3.62 20.61 -5.94
C ALA A 122 -2.73 19.36 -5.72
N ILE A 123 -2.87 18.33 -6.56
CA ILE A 123 -2.01 17.14 -6.50
C ILE A 123 -0.65 17.42 -7.14
N SER A 124 0.40 16.90 -6.50
CA SER A 124 1.78 17.00 -6.97
C SER A 124 2.05 15.92 -8.03
N ARG A 125 3.07 16.12 -8.87
CA ARG A 125 3.41 15.14 -9.92
C ARG A 125 3.71 13.77 -9.31
N VAL A 126 4.56 13.76 -8.30
CA VAL A 126 4.70 12.66 -7.34
C VAL A 126 4.24 13.23 -6.01
N HIS A 127 3.08 12.82 -5.54
CA HIS A 127 2.47 13.34 -4.32
C HIS A 127 2.63 12.36 -3.17
N ALA A 128 2.38 11.08 -3.42
CA ALA A 128 2.63 10.03 -2.44
C ALA A 128 3.10 8.76 -3.15
N ILE A 129 3.63 7.81 -2.38
CA ILE A 129 4.11 6.54 -2.88
C ILE A 129 3.61 5.43 -1.96
N LEU A 130 3.04 4.38 -2.54
CA LEU A 130 2.74 3.14 -1.84
C LEU A 130 3.87 2.14 -2.09
N VAL A 131 4.35 1.51 -1.03
CA VAL A 131 5.35 0.44 -1.08
C VAL A 131 4.84 -0.81 -0.38
N PRO A 132 5.09 -2.03 -0.90
CA PRO A 132 4.76 -3.25 -0.19
C PRO A 132 5.54 -3.33 1.13
N ALA A 133 4.88 -3.79 2.18
CA ALA A 133 5.47 -4.02 3.48
C ALA A 133 5.38 -5.52 3.87
N PHE A 134 6.01 -5.88 4.99
CA PHE A 134 6.04 -7.27 5.47
C PHE A 134 4.62 -7.82 5.71
N GLY A 135 4.40 -9.09 5.40
CA GLY A 135 3.10 -9.74 5.57
C GLY A 135 2.04 -9.37 4.51
N GLY A 136 2.44 -8.79 3.39
CA GLY A 136 1.53 -8.44 2.29
C GLY A 136 0.63 -7.23 2.60
N THR A 137 1.11 -6.32 3.45
CA THR A 137 0.51 -5.01 3.69
C THR A 137 1.17 -3.94 2.81
N TRP A 138 0.75 -2.69 2.96
CA TRP A 138 1.30 -1.54 2.25
C TRP A 138 1.70 -0.44 3.23
N SER A 139 2.73 0.31 2.89
CA SER A 139 3.11 1.55 3.57
C SER A 139 2.97 2.73 2.62
N LEU A 140 2.66 3.89 3.18
CA LEU A 140 2.58 5.17 2.50
C LEU A 140 3.82 6.02 2.79
N LEU A 141 4.33 6.70 1.76
CA LEU A 141 5.33 7.76 1.90
C LEU A 141 4.86 9.02 1.21
N ASP A 142 5.18 10.18 1.81
CA ASP A 142 5.13 11.47 1.12
C ASP A 142 6.58 11.90 0.77
N PRO A 143 7.00 11.90 -0.51
CA PRO A 143 8.36 12.23 -0.92
C PRO A 143 8.67 13.73 -0.91
N GLY A 144 7.71 14.57 -0.50
CA GLY A 144 7.86 16.01 -0.49
C GLY A 144 6.78 16.75 -1.28
N SER A 145 5.53 16.28 -1.22
CA SER A 145 4.39 16.92 -1.86
C SER A 145 4.21 18.38 -1.41
N ALA A 146 3.61 19.19 -2.29
CA ALA A 146 3.41 20.62 -2.00
C ALA A 146 2.36 20.86 -0.90
N ASN A 147 1.28 20.07 -0.90
CA ASN A 147 0.13 20.26 -0.01
C ASN A 147 0.08 19.27 1.16
N GLY A 148 1.04 18.34 1.23
CA GLY A 148 1.08 17.29 2.26
C GLY A 148 0.09 16.17 1.99
N THR A 149 0.33 15.05 2.67
CA THR A 149 -0.52 13.86 2.67
C THR A 149 -1.01 13.61 4.09
N THR A 150 -2.32 13.44 4.30
CA THR A 150 -2.90 13.12 5.61
C THR A 150 -3.60 11.76 5.58
N ILE A 151 -3.74 11.12 6.74
CA ILE A 151 -4.42 9.82 6.88
C ILE A 151 -5.57 9.97 7.87
N ASN A 152 -6.71 9.36 7.57
CA ASN A 152 -7.87 9.24 8.46
C ASN A 152 -8.39 10.56 9.04
N GLY A 153 -8.25 11.66 8.27
CA GLY A 153 -8.70 12.99 8.66
C GLY A 153 -7.81 13.70 9.68
N ALA A 154 -6.59 13.19 9.94
CA ALA A 154 -5.61 13.89 10.77
C ALA A 154 -5.32 15.30 10.23
N THR A 155 -5.24 16.28 11.12
CA THR A 155 -4.94 17.68 10.77
C THR A 155 -3.52 17.83 10.23
N ASP A 156 -2.57 17.16 10.90
CA ASP A 156 -1.16 17.20 10.55
C ASP A 156 -0.84 16.18 9.45
N PRO A 157 -0.09 16.58 8.42
CA PRO A 157 0.37 15.65 7.39
C PRO A 157 1.37 14.65 7.96
N ILE A 158 1.46 13.48 7.33
CA ILE A 158 2.49 12.50 7.65
C ILE A 158 3.88 13.11 7.44
N PRO A 159 4.90 12.69 8.22
CA PRO A 159 6.26 13.16 8.02
C PRO A 159 6.78 12.80 6.63
N ARG A 160 7.52 13.73 6.01
CA ARG A 160 8.12 13.52 4.69
C ARG A 160 9.16 12.41 4.73
N ASN A 161 9.17 11.55 3.70
CA ASN A 161 10.10 10.43 3.55
C ASN A 161 10.12 9.44 4.72
N VAL A 162 9.04 9.37 5.51
CA VAL A 162 8.85 8.36 6.54
C VAL A 162 7.76 7.40 6.11
N GLU A 163 8.03 6.10 6.18
CA GLU A 163 7.03 5.07 5.88
C GLU A 163 5.97 5.01 6.99
N VAL A 164 4.71 5.16 6.59
CA VAL A 164 3.55 5.01 7.48
C VAL A 164 2.81 3.73 7.07
N PRO A 165 2.78 2.69 7.93
CA PRO A 165 2.03 1.47 7.65
C PRO A 165 0.54 1.75 7.47
N LEU A 166 -0.07 1.14 6.45
CA LEU A 166 -1.50 1.25 6.17
C LEU A 166 -2.25 0.03 6.69
N HIS A 167 -3.48 0.30 7.14
CA HIS A 167 -4.45 -0.69 7.56
C HIS A 167 -5.62 -0.74 6.59
N ASP A 168 -6.42 -1.81 6.69
CA ASP A 168 -7.64 -1.90 5.91
C ASP A 168 -8.57 -0.71 6.20
N SER A 169 -9.19 -0.19 5.16
CA SER A 169 -10.09 0.96 5.17
C SER A 169 -9.47 2.31 5.54
N ASP A 170 -8.15 2.41 5.65
CA ASP A 170 -7.46 3.70 5.83
C ASP A 170 -7.79 4.65 4.67
N ARG A 171 -8.01 5.93 5.02
CA ARG A 171 -8.31 7.02 4.10
C ARG A 171 -7.09 7.91 3.95
N ILE A 172 -6.52 7.95 2.76
CA ILE A 172 -5.39 8.81 2.42
C ILE A 172 -5.93 10.04 1.70
N TYR A 173 -5.71 11.21 2.25
CA TYR A 173 -6.13 12.48 1.68
C TYR A 173 -4.95 13.18 1.02
N VAL A 174 -5.16 13.59 -0.23
CA VAL A 174 -4.18 14.29 -1.07
C VAL A 174 -4.88 15.39 -1.86
N GLY A 175 -4.16 16.48 -2.13
CA GLY A 175 -4.73 17.60 -2.87
C GLY A 175 -5.88 18.31 -2.12
N ALA A 176 -6.84 18.83 -2.88
CA ALA A 176 -7.92 19.67 -2.41
C ALA A 176 -9.23 18.91 -2.13
N TRP A 177 -9.44 17.75 -2.75
CA TRP A 177 -10.66 16.95 -2.52
C TRP A 177 -10.43 15.45 -2.59
N THR A 178 -9.25 14.99 -3.00
CA THR A 178 -9.06 13.58 -3.34
C THR A 178 -8.84 12.74 -2.09
N VAL A 179 -9.61 11.65 -1.98
CA VAL A 179 -9.42 10.61 -0.98
C VAL A 179 -9.19 9.28 -1.66
N ILE A 180 -8.23 8.53 -1.13
CA ILE A 180 -7.88 7.18 -1.56
C ILE A 180 -8.15 6.26 -0.37
N ILE A 181 -9.14 5.40 -0.50
CA ILE A 181 -9.49 4.41 0.52
C ILE A 181 -8.77 3.11 0.15
N VAL A 182 -7.85 2.66 1.00
CA VAL A 182 -7.19 1.37 0.81
C VAL A 182 -8.03 0.26 1.42
N GLN A 183 -8.21 -0.85 0.70
CA GLN A 183 -9.07 -1.95 1.11
C GLN A 183 -8.32 -3.27 0.91
N LYS A 184 -8.26 -4.10 1.94
CA LYS A 184 -7.87 -5.50 1.84
C LYS A 184 -9.06 -6.27 1.25
N GLY A 185 -8.79 -7.10 0.24
CA GLY A 185 -9.84 -7.87 -0.42
C GLY A 185 -10.43 -8.98 0.43
#